data_AF-A0A519V7V9-F1
#
_entry.id   AF-A0A519V7V9-F1
#
_cell.length_a   1.000
_cell.length_b   1.000
_cell.length_c   1.000
_cell.angle_alpha   90.00
_cell.angle_beta   90.00
_cell.angle_gamma   90.00
#
_symmetry.space_group_name_H-M   'P 1'
#
loop_
_entity.id
_entity.type
_entity.pdbx_description
1 polymer ?
#
loop_
_entity_poly.entity_id
_entity_poly.type
_entity_poly.pdbx_seq_one_letter_code
_entity_poly.pdbx_strand_id
1 'polypeptide(L)' 'MTVKSLNDEDKLPIQQVIKAINKKMEDVIRVVDALNLGRTEVKDDGVYRTFNDGKIVKIAEGIFKKKRLRNKRIKLF' A
#
# COMPACT_ATOMS: atom_id res chain seq x y z
N MET A 1 -37.59 22.77 -11.50
CA MET A 1 -36.22 22.63 -10.96
C MET A 1 -36.03 21.20 -10.52
N THR A 2 -35.27 20.42 -11.28
CA THR A 2 -35.06 18.98 -11.03
C THR A 2 -33.94 18.81 -10.00
N VAL A 3 -34.29 18.19 -8.87
CA VAL A 3 -33.40 17.80 -7.78
C VAL A 3 -32.30 16.90 -8.34
N LYS A 4 -31.09 17.45 -8.48
CA LYS A 4 -29.89 16.66 -8.76
C LYS A 4 -29.60 15.83 -7.51
N SER A 5 -29.58 14.52 -7.68
CA SER A 5 -29.27 13.54 -6.66
C SER A 5 -27.92 13.81 -6.00
N LEU A 6 -27.94 14.07 -4.69
CA LEU A 6 -26.78 14.26 -3.81
C LEU A 6 -25.74 13.11 -3.83
N ASN A 7 -26.10 11.95 -4.39
CA ASN A 7 -25.26 10.74 -4.40
C ASN A 7 -24.03 10.78 -5.33
N ASP A 8 -23.95 11.75 -6.25
CA ASP A 8 -22.80 11.87 -7.17
C ASP A 8 -21.79 12.94 -6.76
N GLU A 9 -22.18 13.89 -5.90
CA GLU A 9 -21.24 14.90 -5.36
C GLU A 9 -20.24 14.29 -4.37
N ASP A 10 -20.64 13.26 -3.59
CA ASP A 10 -19.78 12.59 -2.61
C ASP A 10 -18.73 11.65 -3.23
N LYS A 11 -18.92 11.20 -4.48
CA LYS A 11 -17.95 10.31 -5.17
C LYS A 11 -16.75 11.07 -5.71
N LEU A 12 -16.93 12.33 -6.08
CA LEU A 12 -15.88 13.24 -6.58
C LEU A 12 -14.75 13.45 -5.55
N PRO A 13 -15.01 13.77 -4.27
CA PRO A 13 -13.95 13.95 -3.28
C PRO A 13 -13.22 12.64 -2.96
N ILE A 14 -13.90 11.49 -2.92
CA ILE A 14 -13.24 10.19 -2.71
C ILE A 14 -12.29 9.86 -3.87
N GLN A 15 -12.70 10.09 -5.12
CA GLN A 15 -11.82 9.87 -6.27
C GLN A 15 -10.61 10.81 -6.27
N GLN A 16 -10.78 12.07 -5.85
CA GLN A 16 -9.67 13.02 -5.71
C GLN A 16 -8.71 12.59 -4.59
N VAL A 17 -9.24 12.10 -3.46
CA VAL A 17 -8.43 11.54 -2.37
C VAL A 17 -7.66 10.32 -2.84
N ILE A 18 -8.29 9.40 -3.59
CA ILE A 18 -7.60 8.23 -4.17
C ILE A 18 -6.49 8.66 -5.12
N LYS A 19 -6.74 9.65 -5.99
CA LYS A 19 -5.71 10.19 -6.90
C LYS A 19 -4.54 10.82 -6.13
N ALA A 20 -4.82 11.57 -5.07
CA ALA A 20 -3.79 12.16 -4.23
C ALA A 20 -2.98 11.11 -3.46
N ILE A 21 -3.64 10.05 -2.97
CA ILE A 21 -2.97 8.91 -2.33
C ILE A 21 -2.07 8.19 -3.34
N ASN A 22 -2.56 7.91 -4.54
CA ASN A 22 -1.78 7.24 -5.58
C ASN A 22 -0.55 8.05 -5.99
N LYS A 23 -0.69 9.37 -6.18
CA LYS A 23 0.43 10.27 -6.48
C LYS A 23 1.46 10.28 -5.35
N LYS A 24 1.03 10.40 -4.10
CA LYS A 24 1.93 10.32 -2.94
C LYS A 24 2.60 8.96 -2.81
N MET A 25 1.91 7.88 -3.20
CA MET A 25 2.47 6.54 -3.17
C MET A 25 3.59 6.37 -4.21
N GLU A 26 3.44 6.94 -5.41
CA GLU A 26 4.52 7.02 -6.40
C GLU A 26 5.73 7.81 -5.88
N ASP A 27 5.50 8.94 -5.22
CA ASP A 27 6.59 9.73 -4.61
C ASP A 27 7.30 8.95 -3.50
N VAL A 28 6.55 8.21 -2.66
CA VAL A 28 7.11 7.34 -1.62
C VAL A 28 7.92 6.20 -2.25
N ILE A 29 7.43 5.58 -3.31
CA ILE A 29 8.17 4.54 -4.05
C ILE A 29 9.46 5.14 -4.61
N ARG A 30 9.41 6.34 -5.17
CA ARG A 30 10.59 7.03 -5.71
C ARG A 30 11.63 7.33 -4.63
N VAL A 31 11.21 7.74 -3.44
CA VAL A 31 12.11 7.97 -2.29
C VAL A 31 12.68 6.65 -1.76
N VAL A 32 11.88 5.60 -1.65
CA VAL A 32 12.33 4.25 -1.29
C VAL A 32 13.35 3.74 -2.30
N ASP A 33 13.14 4.03 -3.58
CA ASP A 33 14.03 3.65 -4.66
C ASP A 33 15.34 4.48 -4.61
N ALA A 34 15.26 5.79 -4.38
CA ALA A 34 16.43 6.66 -4.25
C ALA A 34 17.28 6.37 -3.00
N LEU A 35 16.66 5.99 -1.89
CA LEU A 35 17.33 5.69 -0.62
C LEU A 35 17.79 4.23 -0.52
N ASN A 36 17.62 3.44 -1.59
CA ASN A 36 17.89 2.01 -1.61
C ASN A 36 17.33 1.29 -0.37
N LEU A 37 16.13 1.68 0.07
CA LEU A 37 15.56 1.11 1.29
C LEU A 37 15.12 -0.34 1.06
N GLY A 38 14.95 -0.78 -0.18
CA GLY A 38 14.57 -2.14 -0.52
C GLY A 38 13.12 -2.51 -0.16
N ARG A 39 12.51 -3.33 -0.99
CA ARG A 39 11.11 -3.77 -0.88
C ARG A 39 11.03 -5.02 -0.03
N THR A 40 10.11 -5.02 0.93
CA THR A 40 9.92 -6.17 1.82
C THR A 40 8.82 -7.08 1.29
N GLU A 41 9.15 -8.35 1.12
CA GLU A 41 8.23 -9.40 0.68
C GLU A 41 8.12 -10.49 1.74
N VAL A 42 6.89 -10.90 2.05
CA VAL A 42 6.62 -11.99 2.99
C VAL A 42 6.31 -13.25 2.19
N LYS A 43 7.15 -14.28 2.37
CA LYS A 43 6.98 -15.63 1.83
C LYS A 43 6.60 -16.57 2.97
N ASP A 44 6.22 -17.80 2.63
CA ASP A 44 5.74 -18.77 3.61
C ASP A 44 6.82 -19.17 4.63
N ASP A 45 8.10 -19.06 4.25
CA ASP A 45 9.30 -19.48 4.98
C ASP A 45 10.12 -18.32 5.60
N GLY A 46 9.72 -17.08 5.34
CA GLY A 46 10.47 -15.92 5.82
C GLY A 46 10.03 -14.57 5.27
N VAL A 47 10.62 -13.52 5.83
CA VAL A 47 10.52 -12.14 5.34
C VAL A 47 11.82 -11.78 4.64
N TYR A 48 11.70 -11.36 3.40
CA TYR A 48 12.82 -11.00 2.52
C TYR A 48 12.77 -9.52 2.19
N ARG A 49 13.94 -8.90 2.05
CA ARG A 49 14.06 -7.53 1.58
C ARG A 49 14.96 -7.49 0.36
N THR A 50 14.39 -7.00 -0.73
CA THR A 50 15.05 -6.87 -2.03
C THR A 50 15.46 -5.42 -2.22
N PHE A 51 16.75 -5.17 -2.24
CA PHE A 51 17.34 -3.86 -2.48
C PHE A 51 17.39 -3.57 -3.99
N ASN A 52 17.56 -2.29 -4.36
CA ASN A 52 17.59 -1.86 -5.76
C ASN A 52 18.88 -2.26 -6.47
N ASP A 53 19.92 -2.62 -5.72
CA ASP A 53 21.14 -3.24 -6.25
C ASP A 53 20.95 -4.74 -6.55
N GLY A 54 19.73 -5.28 -6.35
CA GLY A 54 19.40 -6.69 -6.58
C GLY A 54 19.75 -7.61 -5.41
N LYS A 55 20.32 -7.09 -4.30
CA LYS A 55 20.58 -7.90 -3.12
C LYS A 55 19.27 -8.31 -2.45
N ILE A 56 19.19 -9.57 -2.05
CA ILE A 56 18.07 -10.11 -1.29
C ILE A 56 18.59 -10.53 0.08
N VAL A 57 18.04 -9.95 1.14
CA VAL A 57 18.40 -10.28 2.53
C VAL A 57 17.18 -10.86 3.22
N LYS A 58 17.35 -12.03 3.84
CA LYS A 58 16.35 -12.62 4.74
C LYS A 58 16.43 -11.88 6.08
N ILE A 59 15.37 -11.13 6.42
CA ILE A 59 15.31 -10.32 7.66
C ILE A 59 14.74 -11.14 8.80
N ALA A 60 13.79 -12.02 8.50
CA ALA A 60 13.18 -12.87 9.49
C ALA A 60 12.99 -14.27 8.92
N GLU A 61 13.30 -15.25 9.74
CA GLU A 61 12.95 -16.65 9.51
C GLU A 61 11.71 -17.00 10.33
N GLY A 62 10.79 -17.71 9.70
CA GLY A 62 9.54 -18.10 10.35
C GLY A 62 8.47 -18.51 9.37
N ILE A 63 7.42 -19.14 9.88
CA ILE A 63 6.29 -19.60 9.08
C ILE A 63 5.22 -18.49 9.06
N PHE A 64 5.16 -17.74 7.97
CA PHE A 64 4.23 -16.61 7.82
C PHE A 64 3.02 -17.00 6.98
N LYS A 65 2.03 -17.65 7.62
CA LYS A 65 0.79 -18.03 6.94
C LYS A 65 0.01 -16.78 6.50
N LYS A 66 -0.22 -16.63 5.19
CA LYS A 66 -1.11 -15.60 4.65
C LYS A 66 -2.51 -15.78 5.21
N LYS A 67 -2.89 -14.93 6.16
CA LYS A 67 -4.26 -14.90 6.70
C LYS A 67 -5.11 -13.97 5.85
N ARG A 68 -6.07 -14.52 5.11
CA ARG A 68 -7.06 -13.74 4.37
C ARG A 68 -8.05 -13.14 5.38
N LEU A 69 -7.86 -11.87 5.72
CA LEU A 69 -8.80 -11.13 6.55
C LEU A 69 -10.08 -10.89 5.74
N ARG A 70 -11.23 -11.35 6.23
CA ARG A 70 -12.54 -11.15 5.57
C ARG A 70 -12.94 -9.68 5.53
N ASN A 71 -12.64 -8.93 6.60
CA ASN A 71 -12.87 -7.50 6.70
C ASN A 71 -11.59 -6.80 7.16
N LYS A 72 -11.03 -5.92 6.33
CA LYS A 72 -9.98 -4.99 6.75
C LYS A 72 -10.65 -3.76 7.38
N ARG A 73 -10.83 -3.74 8.70
CA ARG A 73 -11.19 -2.51 9.42
C ARG A 73 -9.91 -1.88 9.92
N ILE A 74 -9.46 -0.83 9.24
CA ILE A 74 -8.37 0.01 9.73
C ILE A 74 -9.02 0.97 10.73
N LYS A 75 -8.68 0.83 12.01
CA LYS A 75 -9.13 1.77 13.04
C LYS A 75 -8.24 3.01 12.92
N LEU A 76 -8.75 4.05 12.29
CA LEU A 76 -8.21 5.39 12.41
C LEU A 76 -8.73 5.93 13.75
N PHE A 77 -7.81 6.52 14.52
CA PHE A 77 -8.02 7.00 15.89
C PHE A 77 -9.30 7.82 16.04
#